data_AF-A0A0D0CPQ3-F1
#
_entry.id   AF-A0A0D0CPQ3-F1
#
_cell.length_a   1.000
_cell.length_b   1.000
_cell.length_c   1.000
_cell.angle_alpha   90.00
_cell.angle_beta   90.00
_cell.angle_gamma   90.00
#
_symmetry.space_group_name_H-M   'P 1'
#
loop_
_entity.id
_entity.type
_entity.pdbx_description
1 polymer ?
#
loop_
_entity_poly.entity_id
_entity_poly.type
_entity_poly.pdbx_seq_one_letter_code
_entity_poly.pdbx_strand_id
1 'polypeptide(L)'
;MKNLWKRLTGNAFINIPAELPIVSSIGIWHVHSHQTECHARYAPSFIPSAGRVDGKIIEMLWSILNIISPSTWGMSFPHRQELLDYQMNDSNFQKMIRMAGSLKRKLRAW
;
A
#
# COMPACT_ATOMS: atom_id res chain seq x y z
N MET A 1 -18.08 -6.84 7.69
CA MET A 1 -18.09 -7.29 6.27
C MET A 1 -19.41 -7.03 5.50
N LYS A 2 -20.54 -6.68 6.13
CA LYS A 2 -21.83 -6.46 5.42
C LYS A 2 -21.73 -5.48 4.23
N ASN A 3 -21.01 -4.37 4.41
CA ASN A 3 -20.83 -3.36 3.35
C ASN A 3 -19.91 -3.82 2.22
N LEU A 4 -18.92 -4.69 2.51
CA LEU A 4 -18.04 -5.26 1.48
C LEU A 4 -18.86 -6.17 0.56
N TRP A 5 -19.61 -7.11 1.15
CA TRP A 5 -20.46 -8.02 0.38
C TRP A 5 -21.49 -7.27 -0.46
N LYS A 6 -22.16 -6.26 0.12
CA LYS A 6 -23.10 -5.41 -0.63
C LYS A 6 -22.47 -4.74 -1.86
N ARG A 7 -21.22 -4.27 -1.74
CA ARG A 7 -20.49 -3.64 -2.85
C ARG A 7 -20.05 -4.66 -3.90
N LEU A 8 -19.62 -5.84 -3.48
CA LEU A 8 -19.21 -6.92 -4.38
C LEU A 8 -20.40 -7.47 -5.17
N THR A 9 -21.51 -7.79 -4.49
CA THR A 9 -22.72 -8.31 -5.14
C THR A 9 -23.40 -7.29 -6.06
N GLY A 10 -23.17 -5.99 -5.83
CA GLY A 10 -23.72 -4.91 -6.66
C GLY A 10 -22.84 -4.52 -7.85
N ASN A 11 -21.68 -5.15 -8.05
CA ASN A 11 -20.74 -4.79 -9.11
C ASN A 11 -20.80 -5.79 -10.27
N ALA A 12 -21.08 -5.32 -11.48
CA ALA A 12 -21.18 -6.16 -12.67
C ALA A 12 -19.83 -6.66 -13.21
N PHE A 13 -18.70 -6.04 -12.79
CA PHE A 13 -17.38 -6.29 -13.36
C PHE A 13 -16.44 -7.08 -12.43
N ILE A 14 -16.81 -7.26 -11.15
CA ILE A 14 -15.95 -7.92 -10.16
C ILE A 14 -16.71 -9.10 -9.55
N ASN A 15 -16.27 -10.32 -9.88
CA ASN A 15 -16.74 -11.54 -9.27
C ASN A 15 -15.61 -12.17 -8.46
N ILE A 16 -15.85 -12.46 -7.18
CA ILE A 16 -14.91 -13.21 -6.35
C ILE A 16 -15.32 -14.69 -6.42
N PRO A 17 -14.41 -15.61 -6.79
CA PRO A 17 -14.70 -17.04 -6.79
C PRO A 17 -15.16 -17.51 -5.40
N ALA A 18 -16.15 -18.40 -5.34
CA ALA A 18 -16.67 -18.92 -4.07
C ALA A 18 -15.59 -19.67 -3.28
N GLU A 19 -14.58 -20.18 -3.99
CA GLU A 19 -13.45 -20.94 -3.49
C GLU A 19 -12.35 -20.06 -2.88
N LEU A 20 -12.44 -18.73 -2.99
CA LEU A 20 -11.44 -17.81 -2.47
C LEU A 20 -11.82 -17.33 -1.05
N PRO A 21 -11.20 -17.86 0.03
CA PRO A 21 -11.53 -17.45 1.39
C PRO A 21 -11.10 -16.00 1.63
N ILE A 22 -12.06 -15.12 1.92
CA ILE A 22 -11.78 -13.75 2.34
C ILE A 22 -11.45 -13.75 3.84
N VAL A 23 -10.17 -13.60 4.16
CA VAL A 23 -9.72 -13.45 5.55
C VAL A 23 -9.73 -11.96 5.91
N SER A 24 -10.41 -11.62 7.00
CA SER A 24 -10.39 -10.26 7.52
C SER A 24 -9.12 -10.01 8.34
N SER A 25 -8.48 -8.87 8.15
CA SER A 25 -7.30 -8.46 8.90
C SER A 25 -7.46 -7.02 9.37
N ILE A 26 -6.79 -6.70 10.47
CA ILE A 26 -6.70 -5.34 11.00
C ILE A 26 -5.24 -4.88 10.88
N GLY A 27 -5.00 -3.62 10.51
CA GLY A 27 -3.62 -3.12 10.41
C GLY A 27 -2.82 -3.39 11.70
N ILE A 28 -1.57 -3.84 11.58
CA ILE A 28 -0.80 -4.36 12.71
C ILE A 28 -0.73 -3.37 13.89
N TRP A 29 -0.58 -2.08 13.61
CA TRP A 29 -0.59 -1.05 14.67
C TRP A 29 -1.98 -0.80 15.25
N HIS A 30 -3.03 -0.91 14.43
CA HIS A 30 -4.39 -0.70 14.88
C HIS A 30 -4.90 -1.87 15.74
N VAL A 31 -4.53 -3.12 15.42
CA VAL A 31 -5.00 -4.30 16.18
C VAL A 31 -4.44 -4.33 17.60
N HIS A 32 -3.28 -3.72 17.84
CA HIS A 32 -2.70 -3.60 19.19
C HIS A 32 -3.53 -2.71 20.12
N SER A 33 -4.32 -1.78 19.56
CA SER A 33 -5.23 -0.91 20.33
C SER A 33 -6.64 -1.49 20.49
N HIS A 34 -6.90 -2.70 19.98
CA HIS A 34 -8.13 -3.45 20.21
C HIS A 34 -8.01 -4.35 21.45
N GLN A 35 -9.10 -5.05 21.79
CA GLN A 35 -9.09 -6.11 22.80
C GLN A 35 -8.14 -7.26 22.41
N THR A 36 -7.63 -7.96 23.42
CA THR A 36 -6.60 -9.00 23.30
C THR A 36 -6.96 -10.13 22.35
N GLU A 37 -8.24 -10.50 22.28
CA GLU A 37 -8.72 -11.60 21.42
C GLU A 37 -8.62 -11.24 19.94
N CYS A 38 -8.71 -9.95 19.61
CA CYS A 38 -8.57 -9.47 18.23
C CYS A 38 -7.14 -9.63 17.69
N HIS A 39 -6.13 -9.58 18.56
CA HIS A 39 -4.74 -9.75 18.16
C HIS A 39 -4.50 -11.14 17.59
N ALA A 40 -4.90 -12.19 18.31
CA ALA A 40 -4.74 -13.58 17.83
C ALA A 40 -5.55 -13.87 16.57
N ARG A 41 -6.71 -13.21 16.40
CA ARG A 41 -7.65 -13.51 15.30
C ARG A 41 -7.42 -12.69 14.03
N TYR A 42 -7.00 -11.44 14.15
CA TYR A 42 -6.98 -10.47 13.03
C TYR A 42 -5.62 -9.83 12.79
N ALA A 43 -4.60 -10.12 13.60
CA ALA A 43 -3.27 -9.60 13.32
C ALA A 43 -2.73 -10.21 12.01
N PRO A 44 -2.26 -9.39 11.06
CA PRO A 44 -1.71 -9.87 9.79
C PRO A 44 -0.52 -10.80 9.98
N SER A 45 0.16 -10.70 11.12
CA SER A 45 1.28 -11.56 11.51
C SER A 45 0.91 -13.06 11.62
N PHE A 46 -0.36 -13.39 11.83
CA PHE A 46 -0.83 -14.78 11.93
C PHE A 46 -1.57 -15.24 10.66
N ILE A 47 -1.68 -14.40 9.63
CA ILE A 47 -2.39 -14.73 8.38
C ILE A 47 -1.36 -15.19 7.35
N PRO A 48 -1.40 -16.47 6.92
CA PRO A 48 -0.49 -16.97 5.89
C PRO A 48 -0.57 -16.12 4.61
N SER A 49 0.57 -15.89 3.97
CA SER A 49 0.69 -15.07 2.76
C SER A 49 0.36 -13.58 2.93
N ALA A 50 0.07 -13.10 4.14
CA ALA A 50 -0.09 -11.66 4.38
C ALA A 50 1.27 -10.97 4.25
N GLY A 51 1.40 -10.08 3.26
CA GLY A 51 2.62 -9.31 3.05
C GLY A 51 2.85 -8.32 4.18
N ARG A 52 4.02 -8.40 4.84
CA ARG A 52 4.47 -7.37 5.78
C ARG A 52 5.23 -6.29 5.01
N VAL A 53 4.74 -5.06 5.07
CA VAL A 53 5.41 -3.89 4.52
C VAL A 53 5.80 -2.95 5.65
N ASP A 54 6.98 -2.34 5.53
CA ASP A 54 7.43 -1.34 6.48
C ASP A 54 6.57 -0.08 6.36
N GLY A 55 6.19 0.49 7.51
CA GLY A 55 5.47 1.76 7.59
C GLY A 55 6.33 2.96 7.18
N LYS A 56 7.66 2.81 7.17
CA LYS A 56 8.60 3.86 6.72
C LYS A 56 8.72 4.02 5.21
N ILE A 57 7.87 3.35 4.44
CA ILE A 57 7.92 3.41 2.98
C ILE A 57 7.80 4.84 2.44
N ILE A 58 7.08 5.72 3.13
CA ILE A 58 6.95 7.13 2.74
C ILE A 58 8.31 7.85 2.86
N GLU A 59 9.00 7.72 4.00
CA GLU A 59 10.29 8.36 4.24
C GLU A 59 11.38 7.86 3.26
N MET A 60 11.39 6.55 2.98
CA MET A 60 12.28 5.98 1.97
C MET A 60 12.02 6.55 0.58
N LEU A 61 10.75 6.76 0.19
CA LEU A 61 10.42 7.35 -1.11
C LEU A 61 10.83 8.81 -1.20
N TRP A 62 10.75 9.57 -0.10
CA TRP A 62 11.22 10.95 -0.07
C TRP A 62 12.74 11.08 -0.22
N SER A 63 13.53 10.12 0.27
CA SER A 63 14.99 10.16 0.09
C SER A 63 15.42 10.21 -1.38
N ILE A 64 14.61 9.66 -2.29
CA ILE A 64 14.86 9.69 -3.74
C ILE A 64 14.77 11.13 -4.27
N LEU A 65 13.90 11.97 -3.68
CA LEU A 65 13.73 13.37 -4.06
C LEU A 65 14.96 14.22 -3.73
N ASN A 66 15.89 13.74 -2.89
CA ASN A 66 17.13 14.45 -2.64
C ASN A 66 17.97 14.63 -3.92
N ILE A 67 17.82 13.73 -4.90
CA ILE A 67 18.52 13.81 -6.19
C ILE A 67 18.13 15.08 -6.96
N ILE A 68 16.86 15.50 -6.88
CA ILE A 68 16.34 16.70 -7.55
C ILE A 68 16.39 17.95 -6.67
N SER A 69 16.81 17.83 -5.41
CA SER A 69 16.90 18.96 -4.49
C SER A 69 17.78 20.10 -5.03
N PRO A 70 18.98 19.84 -5.61
CA PRO A 70 19.82 20.91 -6.17
C PRO A 70 19.14 21.67 -7.32
N SER A 71 18.36 20.99 -8.18
CA SER A 71 17.68 21.67 -9.30
C SER A 71 16.50 22.51 -8.82
N THR A 72 15.86 22.13 -7.71
CA THR A 72 14.77 22.92 -7.10
C THR A 72 15.25 24.17 -6.35
N TRP A 73 16.55 24.29 -6.06
CA TRP A 73 17.07 25.31 -5.15
C TRP A 73 16.89 26.74 -5.69
N GLY A 74 17.15 26.96 -6.99
CA GLY A 74 16.98 28.27 -7.64
C GLY A 74 15.57 28.57 -8.16
N MET A 75 14.62 27.64 -7.99
CA MET A 75 13.26 27.79 -8.53
C MET A 75 12.40 28.72 -7.67
N SER A 76 11.47 29.44 -8.32
CA SER A 76 10.38 30.12 -7.62
C SER A 76 9.49 29.11 -6.91
N PHE A 77 8.82 29.54 -5.83
CA PHE A 77 7.95 28.68 -5.03
C PHE A 77 6.92 27.87 -5.87
N PRO A 78 6.11 28.48 -6.76
CA PRO A 78 5.11 27.73 -7.53
C PRO A 78 5.77 26.70 -8.45
N HIS A 79 6.88 27.06 -9.10
CA HIS A 79 7.58 26.15 -10.01
C HIS A 79 8.22 24.97 -9.26
N ARG A 80 8.78 25.22 -8.07
CA ARG A 80 9.31 24.17 -7.19
C ARG A 80 8.21 23.18 -6.80
N GLN A 81 7.04 23.67 -6.43
CA GLN A 81 5.92 22.82 -6.04
C GLN A 81 5.48 21.92 -7.21
N GLU A 82 5.27 22.50 -8.39
CA GLU A 82 4.89 21.74 -9.59
C GLU A 82 5.91 20.64 -9.93
N LEU A 83 7.21 20.95 -9.86
CA LEU A 83 8.27 19.97 -10.11
C LEU A 83 8.23 18.82 -9.09
N LEU A 84 8.09 19.15 -7.80
CA LEU A 84 8.01 18.12 -6.74
C LEU A 84 6.77 17.23 -6.93
N ASP A 85 5.62 17.83 -7.22
CA ASP A 85 4.37 17.11 -7.46
C ASP A 85 4.50 16.17 -8.68
N TYR A 86 5.11 16.65 -9.77
CA TYR A 86 5.38 15.84 -10.96
C TYR A 86 6.26 14.63 -10.64
N GLN A 87 7.35 14.83 -9.89
CA GLN A 87 8.30 13.77 -9.55
C GLN A 87 7.69 12.74 -8.58
N MET A 88 6.90 13.20 -7.61
CA MET A 88 6.14 12.30 -6.74
C MET A 88 5.09 11.51 -7.53
N ASN A 89 4.43 12.13 -8.51
CA ASN A 89 3.45 11.46 -9.37
C ASN A 89 4.10 10.38 -10.24
N ASP A 90 5.22 10.67 -10.89
CA ASP A 90 5.96 9.66 -11.67
C ASP A 90 6.41 8.49 -10.79
N SER A 91 6.95 8.77 -9.60
CA SER A 91 7.32 7.72 -8.63
C SER A 91 6.12 6.81 -8.27
N ASN A 92 4.95 7.40 -8.04
CA ASN A 92 3.71 6.65 -7.78
C ASN A 92 3.28 5.83 -9.01
N PHE A 93 3.39 6.38 -10.22
CA PHE A 93 3.09 5.68 -11.46
C PHE A 93 4.03 4.48 -11.67
N GLN A 94 5.35 4.68 -11.51
CA GLN A 94 6.36 3.63 -11.59
C GLN A 94 6.09 2.51 -10.58
N LYS A 95 5.66 2.87 -9.35
CA LYS A 95 5.27 1.88 -8.33
C LYS A 95 4.06 1.07 -8.77
N MET A 96 3.05 1.70 -9.37
CA MET A 96 1.84 1.04 -9.85
C MET A 96 2.16 0.02 -10.94
N ILE A 97 2.89 0.42 -11.99
CA ILE A 97 3.19 -0.47 -13.12
C ILE A 97 4.14 -1.61 -12.72
N ARG A 98 5.03 -1.39 -11.75
CA ARG A 98 5.96 -2.43 -11.25
C ARG A 98 5.35 -3.32 -10.18
N MET A 99 4.14 -3.03 -9.71
CA MET A 99 3.52 -3.71 -8.58
C MET A 99 3.39 -5.21 -8.80
N ALA A 100 2.87 -5.65 -9.95
CA ALA A 100 2.67 -7.06 -10.26
C ALA A 100 3.99 -7.86 -10.21
N GLY A 101 5.05 -7.35 -10.83
CA GLY A 101 6.37 -7.98 -10.80
C GLY A 101 6.98 -8.01 -9.39
N SER A 102 6.81 -6.92 -8.64
CA SER A 102 7.30 -6.84 -7.25
C SER A 102 6.59 -7.83 -6.32
N LEU A 103 5.27 -7.99 -6.46
CA LEU A 103 4.46 -8.92 -5.68
C LEU A 103 4.83 -10.36 -6.01
N LYS A 104 4.96 -10.70 -7.31
CA LYS A 104 5.40 -12.03 -7.75
C LYS A 104 6.78 -12.40 -7.18
N ARG A 105 7.73 -11.47 -7.18
CA ARG A 105 9.07 -11.70 -6.60
C ARG A 105 9.00 -11.90 -5.09
N LYS A 106 8.23 -11.07 -4.38
CA LYS A 106 8.05 -11.20 -2.93
C LYS A 106 7.39 -12.51 -2.56
N LEU A 107 6.36 -12.93 -3.29
CA LEU A 107 5.67 -14.20 -3.04
C LEU A 107 6.60 -15.42 -3.19
N ARG A 108 7.54 -15.39 -4.14
CA ARG A 108 8.54 -16.47 -4.33
C ARG A 108 9.64 -16.50 -3.27
N ALA A 109 9.85 -15.39 -2.55
CA ALA A 109 10.89 -15.27 -1.54
C ALA A 109 10.43 -15.73 -0.15
N TRP A 110 9.20 -16.22 -0.05
CA TRP A 110 8.60 -16.80 1.15
C TRP A 110 8.51 -18.32 1.02
#